data_AF-A0A9C9Z838-F1
#
_entry.id   AF-A0A9C9Z838-F1
#
_cell.length_a   1.000
_cell.length_b   1.000
_cell.length_c   1.000
_cell.angle_alpha   90.00
_cell.angle_beta   90.00
_cell.angle_gamma   90.00
#
_symmetry.space_group_name_H-M   'P 1'
#
loop_
_entity.id
_entity.type
_entity.pdbx_description
1 polymer ?
#
loop_
_entity_poly.entity_id
_entity_poly.type
_entity_poly.pdbx_seq_one_letter_code
_entity_poly.pdbx_strand_id
1 'polypeptide(L)'
;MSTDTDLVKRLAKLEKETAKARKRFTVLEQDSARKDRIIADLNRMVAVPPSATENEEVRILKAQMAELASEKAALLATVDTLKADRIKPTPTQLLGSFRNAMDELRRGLTPAPGDRVAYTVSQFDIDLKAQVAVDQESESVRFILPEPGQDLPADSLSQIRFTFQTVPRPEAEDEEPFIVVPTLLQLSRKTAHLALEQAGLSLGSETYRASNAIPGTVIAQVPDPGDEIPASEAVDIVIAKSPTVAMPKVVGLLIEDAKALLSANELDIGSVTEKPSDAVAAGTVVQQSIAEAQDVLIGTAIDLVVASNPKINVPNLVGMTLAQAKQTLKDQGLTLGEYSTRQSPPEQDGLILSQTPEAETAVLPDTAISITIGSVGKRRVPDVRRRNLKHASELLADHGFRVGKITKKFRQGGAIGIVLSQNPPARKLEETGTPVDLVLTTRDRKEEG
;
A
#
# COMPACT_ATOMS: atom_id res chain seq x y z
N MET A 1 -24.42 61.67 32.51
CA MET A 1 -24.83 61.27 33.88
C MET A 1 -25.93 62.20 34.43
N SER A 2 -27.04 62.42 33.72
CA SER A 2 -28.05 63.38 34.19
C SER A 2 -29.45 63.15 33.59
N THR A 3 -29.99 61.94 33.74
CA THR A 3 -31.39 61.64 33.37
C THR A 3 -32.27 61.17 34.53
N ASP A 4 -31.72 60.86 35.71
CA ASP A 4 -32.50 60.12 36.73
C ASP A 4 -33.17 61.00 37.83
N THR A 5 -32.70 62.22 38.07
CA THR A 5 -33.20 63.04 39.20
C THR A 5 -34.52 63.78 38.88
N ASP A 6 -34.83 63.98 37.60
CA ASP A 6 -35.95 64.83 37.18
C ASP A 6 -37.28 64.05 37.05
N LEU A 7 -37.20 62.74 36.77
CA LEU A 7 -38.37 61.84 36.74
C LEU A 7 -38.98 61.63 38.13
N VAL A 8 -38.13 61.47 39.16
CA VAL A 8 -38.56 61.26 40.55
C VAL A 8 -39.31 62.47 41.10
N LYS A 9 -38.89 63.70 40.76
CA LYS A 9 -39.58 64.94 41.17
C LYS A 9 -40.96 65.08 40.54
N ARG A 10 -41.14 64.65 39.28
CA ARG A 10 -42.44 64.70 38.59
C ARG A 10 -43.42 63.66 39.15
N LEU A 11 -42.95 62.47 39.50
CA LEU A 11 -43.80 61.42 40.10
C LEU A 11 -44.36 61.86 41.48
N ALA A 12 -43.49 62.39 42.35
CA ALA A 12 -43.89 62.85 43.67
C ALA A 12 -44.90 64.02 43.64
N LYS A 13 -44.83 64.88 42.61
CA LYS A 13 -45.80 65.97 42.42
C LYS A 13 -47.19 65.43 42.05
N LEU A 14 -47.25 64.45 41.14
CA LEU A 14 -48.51 63.80 40.71
C LEU A 14 -49.18 63.02 41.86
N GLU A 15 -48.41 62.33 42.69
CA GLU A 15 -48.95 61.63 43.87
C GLU A 15 -49.57 62.61 44.89
N LYS A 16 -48.94 63.77 45.08
CA LYS A 16 -49.46 64.79 45.99
C LYS A 16 -50.76 65.45 45.49
N GLU A 17 -50.88 65.66 44.18
CA GLU A 17 -52.09 66.22 43.57
C GLU A 17 -53.26 65.21 43.55
N THR A 18 -52.98 63.94 43.25
CA THR A 18 -53.99 62.86 43.30
C THR A 18 -54.51 62.61 44.72
N ALA A 19 -53.65 62.68 45.75
CA ALA A 19 -54.08 62.57 47.14
C ALA A 19 -55.01 63.72 47.59
N LYS A 20 -54.77 64.95 47.11
CA LYS A 20 -55.66 66.10 47.38
C LYS A 20 -57.03 65.94 46.70
N ALA A 21 -57.07 65.44 45.47
CA ALA A 21 -58.31 65.22 44.74
C ALA A 21 -59.22 64.19 45.45
N ARG A 22 -58.64 63.07 45.92
CA ARG A 22 -59.39 62.03 46.65
C ARG A 22 -60.05 62.55 47.92
N LYS A 23 -59.37 63.39 48.71
CA LYS A 23 -59.95 64.00 49.92
C LYS A 23 -61.12 64.93 49.63
N ARG A 24 -61.09 65.68 48.51
CA ARG A 24 -62.22 66.55 48.12
C ARG A 24 -63.43 65.72 47.69
N PHE A 25 -63.20 64.63 46.97
CA PHE A 25 -64.27 63.74 46.52
C PHE A 25 -65.04 63.11 47.70
N THR A 26 -64.34 62.63 48.72
CA THR A 26 -64.98 62.04 49.90
C THR A 26 -65.85 63.02 50.70
N VAL A 27 -65.49 64.32 50.71
CA VAL A 27 -66.31 65.34 51.38
C VAL A 27 -67.59 65.62 50.58
N LEU A 28 -67.52 65.61 49.25
CA LEU A 28 -68.69 65.82 48.39
C LEU A 28 -69.68 64.66 48.47
N GLU A 29 -69.21 63.41 48.56
CA GLU A 29 -70.09 62.26 48.77
C GLU A 29 -70.85 62.34 50.10
N GLN A 30 -70.19 62.75 51.18
CA GLN A 30 -70.84 62.94 52.49
C GLN A 30 -71.89 64.06 52.45
N ASP A 31 -71.63 65.14 51.73
CA ASP A 31 -72.57 66.27 51.61
C ASP A 31 -73.78 65.92 50.72
N SER A 32 -73.58 65.13 49.66
CA SER A 32 -74.68 64.59 48.85
C SER A 32 -75.60 63.69 49.67
N ALA A 33 -75.02 62.74 50.42
CA ALA A 33 -75.80 61.83 51.27
C ALA A 33 -76.58 62.58 52.36
N ARG A 34 -76.06 63.71 52.85
CA ARG A 34 -76.78 64.58 53.80
C ARG A 34 -77.96 65.29 53.13
N LYS A 35 -77.78 65.80 51.90
CA LYS A 35 -78.86 66.46 51.13
C LYS A 35 -79.99 65.49 50.79
N ASP A 36 -79.65 64.25 50.42
CA ASP A 36 -80.67 63.24 50.09
C ASP A 36 -81.55 62.90 51.30
N ARG A 37 -80.97 62.84 52.51
CA ARG A 37 -81.75 62.64 53.75
C ARG A 37 -82.67 63.82 54.04
N ILE A 38 -82.20 65.05 53.83
CA ILE A 38 -83.01 66.27 54.02
C ILE A 38 -84.19 66.28 53.04
N ILE A 39 -83.96 65.91 51.78
CA ILE A 39 -85.02 65.83 50.76
C ILE A 39 -86.05 64.74 51.12
N ALA A 40 -85.61 63.59 51.63
CA ALA A 40 -86.50 62.53 52.07
C ALA A 40 -87.40 62.95 53.25
N ASP A 41 -86.84 63.69 54.22
CA ASP A 41 -87.62 64.23 55.36
C ASP A 41 -88.59 65.33 54.92
N LEU A 42 -88.18 66.23 54.02
CA LEU A 42 -89.06 67.25 53.45
C LEU A 42 -90.23 66.64 52.68
N ASN A 43 -89.99 65.60 51.89
CA ASN A 43 -91.05 64.92 51.13
C ASN A 43 -92.05 64.18 52.04
N ARG A 44 -91.65 63.79 53.26
CA ARG A 44 -92.58 63.24 54.27
C ARG A 44 -93.46 64.30 54.92
N MET A 45 -93.01 65.55 55.01
CA MET A 45 -93.74 66.64 55.69
C MET A 45 -94.81 67.32 54.83
N VAL A 46 -94.84 67.12 53.51
CA VAL A 46 -95.64 67.94 52.56
C VAL A 46 -96.84 67.20 51.94
N ALA A 47 -97.23 66.03 52.44
CA ALA A 47 -98.40 65.32 51.91
C ALA A 47 -99.73 65.82 52.52
N VAL A 48 -100.32 66.87 51.94
CA VAL A 48 -101.78 67.17 52.02
C VAL A 48 -102.31 67.60 50.63
N PRO A 49 -103.41 67.03 50.12
CA PRO A 49 -103.97 67.26 48.77
C PRO A 49 -105.15 68.27 48.80
N PRO A 50 -105.98 68.43 47.74
CA PRO A 50 -105.85 69.40 46.65
C PRO A 50 -107.03 70.40 46.53
N SER A 51 -106.85 71.54 45.84
CA SER A 51 -107.91 72.29 45.14
C SER A 51 -107.27 73.22 44.10
N ALA A 52 -107.51 73.03 42.80
CA ALA A 52 -108.66 73.40 41.96
C ALA A 52 -108.55 74.81 41.33
N THR A 53 -107.72 74.92 40.29
CA THR A 53 -107.96 75.54 38.95
C THR A 53 -106.62 75.71 38.22
N GLU A 54 -106.14 74.68 37.51
CA GLU A 54 -104.96 74.80 36.65
C GLU A 54 -105.37 75.41 35.30
N ASN A 55 -104.82 76.58 34.99
CA ASN A 55 -105.04 77.35 33.76
C ASN A 55 -104.70 76.52 32.50
N GLU A 56 -105.39 76.81 31.39
CA GLU A 56 -105.29 76.10 30.10
C GLU A 56 -103.84 75.96 29.59
N GLU A 57 -102.98 76.94 29.87
CA GLU A 57 -101.54 76.88 29.55
C GLU A 57 -100.82 75.69 30.21
N VAL A 58 -101.20 75.33 31.43
CA VAL A 58 -100.63 74.18 32.14
C VAL A 58 -101.09 72.87 31.52
N ARG A 59 -102.30 72.81 30.93
CA ARG A 59 -102.73 71.63 30.15
C ARG A 59 -101.94 71.47 28.87
N ILE A 60 -101.68 72.57 28.15
CA ILE A 60 -100.89 72.55 26.92
C ILE A 60 -99.44 72.12 27.22
N LEU A 61 -98.82 72.70 28.25
CA LEU A 61 -97.47 72.32 28.69
C LEU A 61 -97.40 70.85 29.15
N LYS A 62 -98.42 70.35 29.86
CA LYS A 62 -98.51 68.92 30.22
C LYS A 62 -98.66 68.02 28.99
N ALA A 63 -99.42 68.45 27.98
CA ALA A 63 -99.55 67.71 26.73
C ALA A 63 -98.24 67.66 25.94
N GLN A 64 -97.52 68.79 25.82
CA GLN A 64 -96.20 68.84 25.19
C GLN A 64 -95.16 68.02 25.95
N MET A 65 -95.18 68.04 27.28
CA MET A 65 -94.31 67.17 28.09
C MET A 65 -94.62 65.69 27.90
N ALA A 66 -95.90 65.32 27.72
CA ALA A 66 -96.29 63.95 27.44
C ALA A 66 -95.82 63.49 26.04
N GLU A 67 -95.89 64.37 25.04
CA GLU A 67 -95.40 64.12 23.69
C GLU A 67 -93.86 63.96 23.67
N LEU A 68 -93.13 64.88 24.29
CA LEU A 68 -91.68 64.78 24.46
C LEU A 68 -91.25 63.55 25.28
N ALA A 69 -92.05 63.14 26.27
CA ALA A 69 -91.78 61.92 27.02
C ALA A 69 -92.00 60.66 26.17
N SER A 70 -93.01 60.65 25.31
CA SER A 70 -93.26 59.59 24.33
C SER A 70 -92.13 59.51 23.30
N GLU A 71 -91.70 60.64 22.75
CA GLU A 71 -90.60 60.70 21.78
C GLU A 71 -89.28 60.24 22.41
N LYS A 72 -89.00 60.64 23.65
CA LYS A 72 -87.86 60.15 24.42
C LYS A 72 -87.92 58.64 24.66
N ALA A 73 -89.10 58.10 24.96
CA ALA A 73 -89.28 56.65 25.16
C ALA A 73 -89.06 55.87 23.85
N ALA A 74 -89.54 56.38 22.72
CA ALA A 74 -89.33 55.79 21.40
C ALA A 74 -87.84 55.83 20.98
N LEU A 75 -87.15 56.95 21.23
CA LEU A 75 -85.72 57.08 20.98
C LEU A 75 -84.90 56.12 21.86
N LEU A 76 -85.26 55.95 23.14
CA LEU A 76 -84.59 55.02 24.03
C LEU A 76 -84.81 53.56 23.60
N ALA A 77 -86.03 53.19 23.18
CA ALA A 77 -86.30 51.87 22.63
C ALA A 77 -85.50 51.60 21.35
N THR A 78 -85.32 52.62 20.50
CA THR A 78 -84.48 52.54 19.29
C THR A 78 -83.00 52.42 19.63
N VAL A 79 -82.53 53.07 20.69
CA VAL A 79 -81.16 52.92 21.19
C VAL A 79 -80.92 51.52 21.78
N ASP A 80 -81.92 50.94 22.45
CA ASP A 80 -81.79 49.58 23.02
C ASP A 80 -81.83 48.48 21.94
N THR A 81 -82.63 48.65 20.88
CA THR A 81 -82.57 47.74 19.70
C THR A 81 -81.24 47.87 18.96
N LEU A 82 -80.72 49.10 18.77
CA LEU A 82 -79.41 49.33 18.17
C LEU A 82 -78.23 48.83 19.05
N LYS A 83 -78.42 48.72 20.36
CA LYS A 83 -77.44 48.10 21.28
C LYS A 83 -77.50 46.57 21.24
N ALA A 84 -78.69 45.98 21.02
CA ALA A 84 -78.87 44.54 20.92
C ALA A 84 -78.30 43.95 19.62
N ASP A 85 -78.34 44.70 18.52
CA ASP A 85 -77.79 44.29 17.20
C ASP A 85 -76.30 44.59 17.00
N ARG A 86 -75.58 45.06 18.03
CA ARG A 86 -74.10 45.16 17.97
C ARG A 86 -73.48 43.77 18.09
N ILE A 87 -73.09 43.17 16.97
CA ILE A 87 -72.08 42.10 16.97
C ILE A 87 -70.81 42.69 17.62
N LYS A 88 -70.50 42.25 18.84
CA LYS A 88 -69.25 42.57 19.53
C LYS A 88 -68.23 41.47 19.22
N PRO A 89 -67.31 41.63 18.26
CA PRO A 89 -66.12 40.80 18.25
C PRO A 89 -65.31 41.16 19.51
N THR A 90 -65.01 40.18 20.35
CA THR A 90 -64.22 40.40 21.57
C THR A 90 -62.72 40.36 21.23
N PRO A 91 -61.84 41.02 22.03
CA PRO A 91 -60.39 41.03 21.80
C PRO A 91 -59.76 39.64 21.63
N THR A 92 -60.36 38.61 22.23
CA THR A 92 -59.98 37.20 22.11
C THR A 92 -60.17 36.61 20.71
N GLN A 93 -61.06 37.17 19.88
CA GLN A 93 -61.29 36.67 18.52
C GLN A 93 -60.28 37.23 17.50
N LEU A 94 -59.86 38.50 17.65
CA LEU A 94 -58.82 39.12 16.81
C LEU A 94 -57.41 38.65 17.19
N LEU A 95 -57.11 38.55 18.49
CA LEU A 95 -55.85 37.95 18.96
C LEU A 95 -55.85 36.42 18.77
N GLY A 96 -57.01 35.77 18.83
CA GLY A 96 -57.15 34.33 18.62
C GLY A 96 -56.97 33.92 17.17
N SER A 97 -57.52 34.66 16.20
CA SER A 97 -57.29 34.38 14.78
C SER A 97 -55.83 34.64 14.38
N PHE A 98 -55.23 35.72 14.88
CA PHE A 98 -53.81 36.00 14.64
C PHE A 98 -52.90 34.96 15.30
N ARG A 99 -53.19 34.56 16.54
CA ARG A 99 -52.42 33.50 17.24
C ARG A 99 -52.59 32.14 16.58
N ASN A 100 -53.79 31.77 16.15
CA ASN A 100 -54.03 30.52 15.42
C ASN A 100 -53.32 30.52 14.07
N ALA A 101 -53.31 31.65 13.34
CA ALA A 101 -52.56 31.79 12.10
C ALA A 101 -51.04 31.67 12.33
N MET A 102 -50.52 32.25 13.43
CA MET A 102 -49.12 32.11 13.82
C MET A 102 -48.76 30.70 14.32
N ASP A 103 -49.69 29.99 14.95
CA ASP A 103 -49.49 28.59 15.40
C ASP A 103 -49.65 27.56 14.26
N GLU A 104 -50.44 27.86 13.23
CA GLU A 104 -50.44 27.11 11.96
C GLU A 104 -49.19 27.39 11.13
N LEU A 105 -48.75 28.66 11.05
CA LEU A 105 -47.46 29.04 10.47
C LEU A 105 -46.32 28.27 11.13
N ARG A 106 -46.28 28.24 12.47
CA ARG A 106 -45.24 27.52 13.21
C ARG A 106 -45.28 26.00 12.94
N ARG A 107 -46.47 25.39 12.89
CA ARG A 107 -46.63 23.96 12.58
C ARG A 107 -46.26 23.61 11.14
N GLY A 108 -46.57 24.46 10.17
CA GLY A 108 -46.17 24.27 8.77
C GLY A 108 -44.66 24.45 8.53
N LEU A 109 -43.98 25.19 9.41
CA LEU A 109 -42.54 25.46 9.34
C LEU A 109 -41.67 24.54 10.23
N THR A 110 -42.25 23.62 11.02
CA THR A 110 -41.45 22.67 11.82
C THR A 110 -41.33 21.32 11.10
N PRO A 111 -40.13 20.91 10.65
CA PRO A 111 -39.95 19.60 10.01
C PRO A 111 -40.08 18.45 11.02
N ALA A 112 -40.64 17.32 10.58
CA ALA A 112 -40.69 16.10 11.37
C ALA A 112 -39.28 15.49 11.53
N PRO A 113 -38.99 14.71 12.59
CA PRO A 113 -37.68 14.10 12.78
C PRO A 113 -37.41 13.06 11.66
N GLY A 114 -36.51 13.39 10.74
CA GLY A 114 -36.05 12.48 9.67
C GLY A 114 -36.11 13.04 8.24
N ASP A 115 -36.77 14.16 8.00
CA ASP A 115 -36.82 14.79 6.67
C ASP A 115 -35.63 15.71 6.43
N ARG A 116 -34.89 15.49 5.33
CA ARG A 116 -33.75 16.34 4.91
C ARG A 116 -34.12 17.45 3.92
N VAL A 117 -35.40 17.61 3.57
CA VAL A 117 -35.86 18.71 2.71
C VAL A 117 -37.11 19.37 3.29
N ALA A 118 -36.99 20.64 3.68
CA ALA A 118 -38.10 21.45 4.17
C ALA A 118 -38.86 22.03 2.97
N TYR A 119 -39.96 21.40 2.58
CA TYR A 119 -40.95 22.07 1.74
C TYR A 119 -42.13 22.49 2.59
N THR A 120 -42.55 23.74 2.47
CA THR A 120 -43.90 24.16 2.86
C THR A 120 -44.50 24.94 1.69
N VAL A 121 -45.46 24.34 1.00
CA VAL A 121 -46.33 25.08 0.09
C VAL A 121 -47.34 25.85 0.94
N SER A 122 -47.41 27.17 0.78
CA SER A 122 -48.67 27.95 0.87
C SER A 122 -48.41 29.42 0.56
N GLN A 123 -49.03 29.93 -0.50
CA GLN A 123 -49.28 31.37 -0.61
C GLN A 123 -50.20 31.75 0.55
N PHE A 124 -49.83 32.77 1.32
CA PHE A 124 -50.64 33.26 2.43
C PHE A 124 -50.94 34.75 2.26
N ASP A 125 -52.23 35.07 2.29
CA ASP A 125 -52.76 36.42 2.16
C ASP A 125 -53.25 36.92 3.53
N ILE A 126 -52.73 38.06 3.98
CA ILE A 126 -53.23 38.77 5.16
C ILE A 126 -53.97 40.00 4.70
N ASP A 127 -55.28 40.05 4.95
CA ASP A 127 -56.12 41.22 4.73
C ASP A 127 -56.23 42.04 6.03
N LEU A 128 -55.71 43.26 6.01
CA LEU A 128 -55.62 44.12 7.18
C LEU A 128 -56.32 45.46 6.91
N LYS A 129 -57.25 45.85 7.79
CA LYS A 129 -57.99 47.12 7.67
C LYS A 129 -57.25 48.23 8.40
N ALA A 130 -56.86 49.29 7.69
CA ALA A 130 -56.12 50.42 8.24
C ALA A 130 -56.55 51.74 7.59
N GLN A 131 -56.29 52.86 8.25
CA GLN A 131 -56.43 54.18 7.65
C GLN A 131 -55.17 54.53 6.86
N VAL A 132 -55.36 55.10 5.67
CA VAL A 132 -54.28 55.53 4.79
C VAL A 132 -54.14 57.04 4.89
N ALA A 133 -52.98 57.52 5.30
CA ALA A 133 -52.63 58.93 5.29
C ALA A 133 -51.45 59.14 4.34
N VAL A 134 -51.60 60.05 3.39
CA VAL A 134 -50.50 60.44 2.48
C VAL A 134 -49.81 61.64 3.09
N ASP A 135 -48.54 61.48 3.43
CA ASP A 135 -47.70 62.58 3.90
C ASP A 135 -47.20 63.37 2.68
N GLN A 136 -47.74 64.57 2.49
CA GLN A 136 -47.51 65.37 1.28
C GLN A 136 -46.08 65.91 1.19
N GLU A 137 -45.31 65.95 2.28
CA GLU A 137 -43.91 66.41 2.26
C GLU A 137 -42.91 65.31 1.89
N SER A 138 -43.19 64.06 2.25
CA SER A 138 -42.27 62.94 2.01
C SER A 138 -42.71 62.01 0.88
N GLU A 139 -43.81 62.35 0.20
CA GLU A 139 -44.51 61.50 -0.80
C GLU A 139 -44.74 60.06 -0.31
N SER A 140 -44.75 59.87 1.01
CA SER A 140 -44.85 58.55 1.61
C SER A 140 -46.27 58.27 2.06
N VAL A 141 -46.75 57.08 1.72
CA VAL A 141 -48.03 56.57 2.20
C VAL A 141 -47.80 55.92 3.55
N ARG A 142 -48.47 56.42 4.59
CA ARG A 142 -48.42 55.85 5.94
C ARG A 142 -49.73 55.13 6.23
N PHE A 143 -49.60 53.93 6.79
CA PHE A 143 -50.73 53.11 7.21
C PHE A 143 -50.83 53.17 8.73
N ILE A 144 -51.97 53.63 9.23
CA ILE A 144 -52.23 53.77 10.66
C ILE A 144 -53.23 52.70 11.07
N LEU A 145 -52.78 51.81 11.96
CA LEU A 145 -53.62 50.77 12.55
C LEU A 145 -54.61 51.40 13.54
N PRO A 146 -55.88 50.97 13.56
CA PRO A 146 -56.84 51.43 14.57
C PRO A 146 -56.37 51.07 15.98
N GLU A 147 -56.58 51.98 16.93
CA GLU A 147 -56.35 51.65 18.34
C GLU A 147 -57.43 50.66 18.84
N PRO A 148 -57.09 49.73 19.74
CA PRO A 148 -58.06 48.77 20.27
C PRO A 148 -59.27 49.47 20.92
N GLY A 149 -60.46 49.24 20.37
CA GLY A 149 -61.72 49.81 20.88
C GLY A 149 -62.17 51.13 20.24
N GLN A 150 -61.46 51.61 19.22
CA GLN A 150 -61.85 52.79 18.44
C GLN A 150 -63.07 52.49 17.55
N ASP A 151 -64.15 53.28 17.68
CA ASP A 151 -65.38 53.12 16.88
C ASP A 151 -65.14 53.78 15.50
N LEU A 152 -64.90 52.97 14.46
CA LEU A 152 -64.63 53.44 13.10
C LEU A 152 -65.70 52.93 12.13
N PRO A 153 -66.31 53.79 11.30
CA PRO A 153 -67.28 53.36 10.29
C PRO A 153 -66.59 52.49 9.23
N ALA A 154 -67.26 51.42 8.77
CA ALA A 154 -66.68 50.41 7.88
C ALA A 154 -66.10 51.00 6.57
N ASP A 155 -66.67 52.12 6.11
CA ASP A 155 -66.31 52.80 4.86
C ASP A 155 -65.04 53.66 4.99
N SER A 156 -64.54 53.87 6.22
CA SER A 156 -63.37 54.72 6.51
C SER A 156 -62.04 53.96 6.59
N LEU A 157 -62.06 52.64 6.36
CA LEU A 157 -60.90 51.77 6.45
C LEU A 157 -60.55 51.21 5.08
N SER A 158 -59.32 51.42 4.64
CA SER A 158 -58.77 50.75 3.47
C SER A 158 -58.32 49.35 3.83
N GLN A 159 -58.55 48.38 2.94
CA GLN A 159 -58.06 47.02 3.09
C GLN A 159 -56.70 46.90 2.41
N ILE A 160 -55.69 46.52 3.18
CA ILE A 160 -54.34 46.25 2.72
C ILE A 160 -54.19 44.73 2.67
N ARG A 161 -53.92 44.19 1.47
CA ARG A 161 -53.60 42.79 1.29
C ARG A 161 -52.09 42.62 1.22
N PHE A 162 -51.52 41.86 2.13
CA PHE A 162 -50.14 41.40 2.05
C PHE A 162 -50.14 39.97 1.51
N THR A 163 -49.59 39.80 0.31
CA THR A 163 -49.38 38.49 -0.30
C THR A 163 -47.91 38.11 -0.14
N PHE A 164 -47.64 37.10 0.68
CA PHE A 164 -46.29 36.57 0.83
C PHE A 164 -46.12 35.35 -0.08
N GLN A 165 -45.17 35.46 -1.02
CA GLN A 165 -44.77 34.36 -1.88
C GLN A 165 -43.32 34.00 -1.55
N THR A 166 -43.07 32.74 -1.26
CA THR A 166 -41.70 32.22 -1.15
C THR A 166 -41.16 32.01 -2.56
N VAL A 167 -40.10 32.75 -2.91
CA VAL A 167 -39.32 32.45 -4.12
C VAL A 167 -38.52 31.17 -3.82
N PRO A 168 -38.53 30.14 -4.69
CA PRO A 168 -37.71 28.96 -4.45
C PRO A 168 -36.26 29.40 -4.26
N ARG A 169 -35.62 28.87 -3.22
CA ARG A 169 -34.16 28.94 -3.07
C ARG A 169 -33.58 28.44 -4.40
N PRO A 170 -32.61 29.14 -5.02
CA PRO A 170 -31.92 28.56 -6.17
C PRO A 170 -31.45 27.18 -5.73
N GLU A 171 -31.71 26.19 -6.57
CA GLU A 171 -31.36 24.78 -6.38
C GLU A 171 -30.00 24.69 -5.68
N ALA A 172 -29.90 23.81 -4.68
CA ALA A 172 -28.60 23.47 -4.12
C ALA A 172 -27.66 23.23 -5.31
N GLU A 173 -26.69 24.13 -5.48
CA GLU A 173 -25.61 23.94 -6.44
C GLU A 173 -25.10 22.52 -6.23
N ASP A 174 -24.94 21.78 -7.33
CA ASP A 174 -24.59 20.37 -7.39
C ASP A 174 -23.53 19.98 -6.34
N GLU A 175 -23.95 19.67 -5.10
CA GLU A 175 -23.02 19.18 -4.07
C GLU A 175 -22.70 17.75 -4.49
N GLU A 176 -21.53 17.59 -5.13
CA GLU A 176 -21.02 16.29 -5.54
C GLU A 176 -21.10 15.32 -4.35
N PRO A 177 -21.65 14.11 -4.54
CA PRO A 177 -21.81 13.18 -3.44
C PRO A 177 -20.42 12.82 -2.90
N PHE A 178 -20.24 12.97 -1.58
CA PHE A 178 -19.05 12.48 -0.90
C PHE A 178 -19.13 10.96 -0.76
N ILE A 179 -18.06 10.28 -1.13
CA ILE A 179 -17.91 8.84 -1.09
C ILE A 179 -16.81 8.51 -0.08
N VAL A 180 -17.07 7.49 0.75
CA VAL A 180 -16.08 6.96 1.69
C VAL A 180 -15.03 6.18 0.91
N VAL A 181 -13.77 6.56 1.06
CA VAL A 181 -12.63 5.91 0.41
C VAL A 181 -12.48 4.47 0.93
N PRO A 182 -12.56 3.45 0.04
CA PRO A 182 -12.39 2.06 0.45
C PRO A 182 -10.92 1.76 0.82
N THR A 183 -10.72 0.69 1.57
CA THR A 183 -9.38 0.17 1.84
C THR A 183 -8.83 -0.56 0.61
N LEU A 184 -7.72 -0.08 0.08
CA LEU A 184 -7.00 -0.66 -1.06
C LEU A 184 -5.72 -1.37 -0.63
N LEU A 185 -5.29 -1.20 0.63
CA LEU A 185 -4.05 -1.77 1.15
C LEU A 185 -4.01 -3.30 0.98
N GLN A 186 -2.85 -3.81 0.57
CA GLN A 186 -2.57 -5.23 0.28
C GLN A 186 -3.37 -5.82 -0.91
N LEU A 187 -4.28 -5.07 -1.52
CA LEU A 187 -4.96 -5.51 -2.73
C LEU A 187 -4.03 -5.44 -3.94
N SER A 188 -4.23 -6.32 -4.92
CA SER A 188 -3.59 -6.19 -6.23
C SER A 188 -4.11 -4.95 -6.96
N ARG A 189 -3.31 -4.39 -7.87
CA ARG A 189 -3.73 -3.27 -8.75
C ARG A 189 -5.12 -3.46 -9.36
N LYS A 190 -5.39 -4.66 -9.89
CA LYS A 190 -6.68 -4.98 -10.53
C LYS A 190 -7.83 -4.97 -9.53
N THR A 191 -7.63 -5.57 -8.36
CA THR A 191 -8.66 -5.60 -7.30
C THR A 191 -8.89 -4.25 -6.66
N ALA A 192 -7.84 -3.43 -6.51
CA ALA A 192 -7.96 -2.07 -6.00
C ALA A 192 -8.75 -1.18 -6.98
N HIS A 193 -8.48 -1.28 -8.28
CA HIS A 193 -9.24 -0.56 -9.30
C HIS A 193 -10.73 -0.95 -9.29
N LEU A 194 -11.03 -2.24 -9.18
CA LEU A 194 -12.42 -2.72 -9.07
C LEU A 194 -13.11 -2.22 -7.78
N ALA A 195 -12.39 -2.16 -6.65
CA ALA A 195 -12.93 -1.65 -5.40
C ALA A 195 -13.28 -0.15 -5.49
N LEU A 196 -12.45 0.64 -6.17
CA LEU A 196 -12.74 2.05 -6.47
C LEU A 196 -13.95 2.20 -7.40
N GLU A 197 -14.00 1.43 -8.49
CA GLU A 197 -15.12 1.45 -9.43
C GLU A 197 -16.45 1.07 -8.76
N GLN A 198 -16.42 0.06 -7.87
CA GLN A 198 -17.59 -0.34 -7.07
C GLN A 198 -18.02 0.72 -6.05
N ALA A 199 -17.07 1.48 -5.51
CA ALA A 199 -17.36 2.59 -4.62
C ALA A 199 -17.84 3.84 -5.36
N GLY A 200 -17.64 3.94 -6.68
CA GLY A 200 -17.94 5.13 -7.48
C GLY A 200 -16.80 6.16 -7.51
N LEU A 201 -15.58 5.76 -7.16
CA LEU A 201 -14.37 6.59 -7.18
C LEU A 201 -13.49 6.25 -8.37
N SER A 202 -12.65 7.20 -8.78
CA SER A 202 -11.68 7.01 -9.86
C SER A 202 -10.27 6.72 -9.32
N LEU A 203 -9.49 5.99 -10.12
CA LEU A 203 -8.07 5.76 -9.80
C LEU A 203 -7.24 6.96 -10.27
N GLY A 204 -6.48 7.53 -9.34
CA GLY A 204 -5.59 8.67 -9.60
C GLY A 204 -4.24 8.25 -10.14
N SER A 205 -3.18 8.87 -9.61
CA SER A 205 -1.81 8.56 -9.93
C SER A 205 -1.37 7.22 -9.33
N GLU A 206 -0.68 6.42 -10.14
CA GLU A 206 -0.06 5.18 -9.72
C GLU A 206 1.46 5.39 -9.64
N THR A 207 2.02 5.22 -8.44
CA THR A 207 3.47 5.28 -8.23
C THR A 207 4.00 3.94 -7.73
N TYR A 208 5.30 3.67 -7.93
CA TYR A 208 5.93 2.44 -7.51
C TYR A 208 7.04 2.72 -6.50
N ARG A 209 7.11 1.90 -5.45
CA ARG A 209 8.15 2.02 -4.42
C ARG A 209 8.72 0.66 -4.08
N ALA A 210 10.04 0.59 -3.95
CA ALA A 210 10.73 -0.59 -3.44
C ALA A 210 10.22 -0.92 -2.03
N SER A 211 9.74 -2.15 -1.83
CA SER A 211 9.18 -2.62 -0.57
C SER A 211 9.31 -4.15 -0.47
N ASN A 212 9.36 -4.65 0.77
CA ASN A 212 9.34 -6.09 1.06
C ASN A 212 7.93 -6.69 0.98
N ALA A 213 6.90 -5.88 0.70
CA ALA A 213 5.54 -6.35 0.44
C ALA A 213 5.46 -7.15 -0.88
N ILE A 214 4.37 -7.91 -1.05
CA ILE A 214 4.13 -8.69 -2.26
C ILE A 214 4.13 -7.74 -3.47
N PRO A 215 5.02 -7.93 -4.47
CA PRO A 215 5.09 -7.05 -5.63
C PRO A 215 3.75 -6.98 -6.37
N GLY A 216 3.36 -5.77 -6.78
CA GLY A 216 2.07 -5.52 -7.43
C GLY A 216 0.88 -5.31 -6.50
N THR A 217 1.11 -5.32 -5.17
CA THR A 217 0.09 -4.94 -4.17
C THR A 217 0.22 -3.48 -3.77
N VAL A 218 -0.91 -2.86 -3.39
CA VAL A 218 -0.96 -1.48 -2.89
C VAL A 218 -0.40 -1.43 -1.47
N ILE A 219 0.57 -0.56 -1.23
CA ILE A 219 1.23 -0.38 0.08
C ILE A 219 0.91 0.95 0.72
N ALA A 220 0.42 1.92 -0.06
CA ALA A 220 -0.12 3.17 0.44
C ALA A 220 -1.18 3.66 -0.54
N GLN A 221 -2.12 4.44 -0.03
CA GLN A 221 -3.13 5.15 -0.80
C GLN A 221 -3.26 6.56 -0.24
N VAL A 222 -3.72 7.49 -1.06
CA VAL A 222 -4.10 8.84 -0.63
C VAL A 222 -5.35 9.22 -1.43
N PRO A 223 -6.46 9.63 -0.79
CA PRO A 223 -6.68 9.78 0.66
C PRO A 223 -6.71 8.46 1.46
N ASP A 224 -6.69 8.55 2.78
CA ASP A 224 -6.61 7.38 3.67
C ASP A 224 -7.93 6.59 3.67
N PRO A 225 -7.90 5.28 3.96
CA PRO A 225 -9.13 4.49 4.05
C PRO A 225 -10.12 5.07 5.07
N GLY A 226 -11.36 5.29 4.65
CA GLY A 226 -12.42 5.87 5.49
C GLY A 226 -12.60 7.38 5.38
N ASP A 227 -11.70 8.09 4.67
CA ASP A 227 -11.90 9.51 4.36
C ASP A 227 -13.13 9.71 3.45
N GLU A 228 -13.79 10.86 3.57
CA GLU A 228 -14.92 11.24 2.71
C GLU A 228 -14.42 12.25 1.68
N ILE A 229 -14.47 11.88 0.39
CA ILE A 229 -14.05 12.75 -0.72
C ILE A 229 -15.17 12.90 -1.77
N PRO A 230 -15.22 14.01 -2.52
CA PRO A 230 -16.15 14.16 -3.63
C PRO A 230 -15.98 13.03 -4.65
N ALA A 231 -17.08 12.56 -5.25
CA ALA A 231 -17.03 11.48 -6.25
C ALA A 231 -16.15 11.77 -7.48
N SER A 232 -15.87 13.05 -7.76
CA SER A 232 -14.95 13.47 -8.82
C SER A 232 -13.47 13.33 -8.44
N GLU A 233 -13.16 13.23 -7.15
CA GLU A 233 -11.80 13.11 -6.66
C GLU A 233 -11.25 11.69 -6.89
N ALA A 234 -9.96 11.61 -7.18
CA ALA A 234 -9.29 10.36 -7.51
C ALA A 234 -8.44 9.89 -6.32
N VAL A 235 -8.33 8.56 -6.17
CA VAL A 235 -7.49 7.96 -5.13
C VAL A 235 -6.15 7.58 -5.75
N ASP A 236 -5.08 8.21 -5.28
CA ASP A 236 -3.70 7.89 -5.64
C ASP A 236 -3.26 6.61 -4.91
N ILE A 237 -2.47 5.78 -5.58
CA ILE A 237 -1.94 4.54 -4.98
C ILE A 237 -0.43 4.41 -5.18
N VAL A 238 0.22 3.82 -4.17
CA VAL A 238 1.62 3.39 -4.22
C VAL A 238 1.64 1.87 -4.25
N ILE A 239 2.24 1.32 -5.30
CA ILE A 239 2.35 -0.13 -5.53
C ILE A 239 3.75 -0.61 -5.11
N ALA A 240 3.79 -1.75 -4.42
CA ALA A 240 5.03 -2.44 -4.08
C ALA A 240 5.76 -2.90 -5.34
N LYS A 241 7.03 -2.51 -5.45
CA LYS A 241 8.00 -3.09 -6.36
C LYS A 241 9.02 -3.89 -5.55
N SER A 242 9.46 -5.03 -6.08
CA SER A 242 10.56 -5.79 -5.46
C SER A 242 11.80 -4.90 -5.31
N PRO A 243 12.51 -4.98 -4.17
CA PRO A 243 13.75 -4.24 -3.98
C PRO A 243 14.81 -4.73 -4.99
N THR A 244 15.56 -3.77 -5.52
CA THR A 244 16.67 -4.00 -6.44
C THR A 244 17.97 -3.51 -5.84
N VAL A 245 19.06 -4.16 -6.21
CA VAL A 245 20.43 -3.71 -5.92
C VAL A 245 21.17 -3.53 -7.25
N ALA A 246 22.12 -2.60 -7.29
CA ALA A 246 22.99 -2.45 -8.46
C ALA A 246 23.95 -3.63 -8.52
N MET A 247 24.01 -4.29 -9.67
CA MET A 247 24.87 -5.45 -9.88
C MET A 247 26.34 -5.07 -9.64
N PRO A 248 27.04 -5.68 -8.66
CA PRO A 248 28.43 -5.38 -8.40
C PRO A 248 29.32 -5.89 -9.53
N LYS A 249 30.49 -5.27 -9.67
CA LYS A 249 31.55 -5.77 -10.55
C LYS A 249 32.27 -6.93 -9.87
N VAL A 250 32.10 -8.14 -10.40
CA VAL A 250 32.84 -9.33 -9.94
C VAL A 250 33.88 -9.81 -10.94
N VAL A 251 33.83 -9.34 -12.19
CA VAL A 251 34.86 -9.65 -13.20
C VAL A 251 36.23 -9.13 -12.74
N GLY A 252 37.22 -10.01 -12.78
CA GLY A 252 38.59 -9.75 -12.34
C GLY A 252 38.86 -10.12 -10.88
N LEU A 253 37.83 -10.48 -10.10
CA LEU A 253 38.00 -10.98 -8.73
C LEU A 253 38.24 -12.50 -8.71
N LEU A 254 38.86 -12.99 -7.64
CA LEU A 254 38.86 -14.43 -7.35
C LEU A 254 37.45 -14.88 -7.03
N ILE A 255 37.13 -16.14 -7.35
CA ILE A 255 35.80 -16.70 -7.17
C ILE A 255 35.30 -16.59 -5.71
N GLU A 256 36.17 -16.74 -4.71
CA GLU A 256 35.79 -16.61 -3.30
C GLU A 256 35.43 -15.17 -2.92
N ASP A 257 36.18 -14.18 -3.43
CA ASP A 257 35.89 -12.76 -3.23
C ASP A 257 34.61 -12.34 -3.97
N ALA A 258 34.41 -12.86 -5.18
CA ALA A 258 33.19 -12.64 -5.96
C ALA A 258 31.95 -13.18 -5.23
N LYS A 259 32.02 -14.40 -4.68
CA LYS A 259 30.95 -14.99 -3.88
C LYS A 259 30.63 -14.13 -2.66
N ALA A 260 31.65 -13.69 -1.92
CA ALA A 260 31.47 -12.83 -0.75
C ALA A 260 30.82 -11.49 -1.12
N LEU A 261 31.23 -10.89 -2.24
CA LEU A 261 30.67 -9.62 -2.72
C LEU A 261 29.20 -9.76 -3.16
N LEU A 262 28.84 -10.86 -3.84
CA LEU A 262 27.46 -11.14 -4.24
C LEU A 262 26.56 -11.33 -3.01
N SER A 263 26.99 -12.16 -2.05
CA SER A 263 26.22 -12.38 -0.82
C SER A 263 26.08 -11.11 0.02
N ALA A 264 27.10 -10.24 0.06
CA ALA A 264 27.02 -8.95 0.74
C ALA A 264 26.00 -7.98 0.11
N ASN A 265 25.66 -8.18 -1.17
CA ASN A 265 24.62 -7.44 -1.89
C ASN A 265 23.29 -8.22 -1.95
N GLU A 266 23.13 -9.26 -1.12
CA GLU A 266 21.95 -10.12 -1.07
C GLU A 266 21.61 -10.75 -2.44
N LEU A 267 22.64 -11.06 -3.24
CA LEU A 267 22.52 -11.77 -4.51
C LEU A 267 22.94 -13.24 -4.34
N ASP A 268 22.25 -14.12 -5.04
CA ASP A 268 22.49 -15.56 -4.99
C ASP A 268 23.57 -15.97 -6.01
N ILE A 269 24.31 -17.02 -5.69
CA ILE A 269 25.29 -17.60 -6.61
C ILE A 269 24.56 -18.62 -7.49
N GLY A 270 24.61 -18.41 -8.80
CA GLY A 270 24.09 -19.32 -9.81
C GLY A 270 25.08 -20.43 -10.16
N SER A 271 25.11 -20.79 -11.43
CA SER A 271 26.07 -21.74 -11.98
C SER A 271 27.47 -21.14 -12.10
N VAL A 272 28.49 -21.91 -11.73
CA VAL A 272 29.89 -21.55 -11.93
C VAL A 272 30.46 -22.49 -12.98
N THR A 273 30.87 -21.93 -14.12
CA THR A 273 31.45 -22.69 -15.23
C THR A 273 32.90 -22.27 -15.45
N GLU A 274 33.71 -23.18 -15.96
CA GLU A 274 35.13 -22.92 -16.21
C GLU A 274 35.41 -22.70 -17.70
N LYS A 275 36.26 -21.72 -18.00
CA LYS A 275 36.77 -21.47 -19.34
C LYS A 275 38.30 -21.43 -19.33
N PRO A 276 38.96 -22.26 -20.15
CA PRO A 276 40.41 -22.20 -20.32
C PRO A 276 40.88 -20.80 -20.71
N SER A 277 41.91 -20.28 -20.04
CA SER A 277 42.50 -18.97 -20.31
C SER A 277 43.97 -18.90 -19.94
N ASP A 278 44.80 -18.37 -20.86
CA ASP A 278 46.21 -18.06 -20.61
C ASP A 278 46.41 -16.61 -20.15
N ALA A 279 45.40 -15.77 -20.34
CA ALA A 279 45.47 -14.33 -20.06
C ALA A 279 45.13 -13.98 -18.60
N VAL A 280 44.41 -14.86 -17.90
CA VAL A 280 43.90 -14.61 -16.55
C VAL A 280 44.18 -15.81 -15.68
N ALA A 281 44.64 -15.58 -14.45
CA ALA A 281 44.94 -16.65 -13.51
C ALA A 281 43.71 -17.53 -13.21
N ALA A 282 43.92 -18.84 -13.10
CA ALA A 282 42.87 -19.79 -12.76
C ALA A 282 42.16 -19.41 -11.44
N GLY A 283 40.84 -19.59 -11.41
CA GLY A 283 39.98 -19.21 -10.29
C GLY A 283 39.52 -17.74 -10.31
N THR A 284 39.95 -16.94 -11.29
CA THR A 284 39.48 -15.55 -11.47
C THR A 284 38.22 -15.52 -12.32
N VAL A 285 37.23 -14.70 -11.94
CA VAL A 285 36.00 -14.50 -12.72
C VAL A 285 36.32 -13.73 -14.00
N VAL A 286 35.99 -14.32 -15.15
CA VAL A 286 36.16 -13.70 -16.47
C VAL A 286 34.86 -13.14 -17.04
N GLN A 287 33.71 -13.65 -16.58
CA GLN A 287 32.39 -13.21 -17.01
C GLN A 287 31.37 -13.40 -15.91
N GLN A 288 30.41 -12.47 -15.85
CA GLN A 288 29.19 -12.54 -15.03
C GLN A 288 27.97 -12.51 -15.98
N SER A 289 26.89 -13.20 -15.62
CA SER A 289 25.68 -13.28 -16.48
C SER A 289 24.95 -11.95 -16.63
N ILE A 290 25.00 -11.11 -15.60
CA ILE A 290 24.37 -9.77 -15.59
C ILE A 290 25.48 -8.73 -15.50
N ALA A 291 25.42 -7.70 -16.35
CA ALA A 291 26.48 -6.68 -16.42
C ALA A 291 26.52 -5.82 -15.15
N GLU A 292 27.70 -5.30 -14.82
CA GLU A 292 27.88 -4.37 -13.70
C GLU A 292 26.94 -3.15 -13.80
N ALA A 293 26.55 -2.61 -12.64
CA ALA A 293 25.65 -1.47 -12.48
C ALA A 293 24.21 -1.65 -13.02
N GLN A 294 23.83 -2.82 -13.52
CA GLN A 294 22.43 -3.12 -13.85
C GLN A 294 21.61 -3.34 -12.57
N ASP A 295 20.39 -2.81 -12.51
CA ASP A 295 19.48 -3.08 -11.40
C ASP A 295 18.98 -4.52 -11.46
N VAL A 296 19.29 -5.29 -10.42
CA VAL A 296 18.90 -6.69 -10.26
C VAL A 296 18.04 -6.86 -9.03
N LEU A 297 17.10 -7.80 -9.08
CA LEU A 297 16.29 -8.14 -7.91
C LEU A 297 17.19 -8.75 -6.83
N ILE A 298 16.93 -8.41 -5.57
CA ILE A 298 17.53 -9.13 -4.44
C ILE A 298 17.17 -10.62 -4.56
N GLY A 299 18.15 -11.49 -4.29
CA GLY A 299 18.04 -12.94 -4.46
C GLY A 299 18.17 -13.43 -5.91
N THR A 300 18.53 -12.56 -6.86
CA THR A 300 18.80 -13.02 -8.24
C THR A 300 20.05 -13.89 -8.25
N ALA A 301 19.95 -15.08 -8.85
CA ALA A 301 21.09 -15.96 -9.05
C ALA A 301 21.98 -15.45 -10.20
N ILE A 302 23.25 -15.21 -9.91
CA ILE A 302 24.24 -14.74 -10.88
C ILE A 302 25.14 -15.91 -11.32
N ASP A 303 25.15 -16.22 -12.61
CA ASP A 303 26.07 -17.21 -13.17
C ASP A 303 27.44 -16.57 -13.43
N LEU A 304 28.49 -17.32 -13.13
CA LEU A 304 29.87 -16.89 -13.26
C LEU A 304 30.64 -17.83 -14.20
N VAL A 305 31.47 -17.25 -15.04
CA VAL A 305 32.50 -17.99 -15.77
C VAL A 305 33.84 -17.65 -15.14
N VAL A 306 34.59 -18.66 -14.71
CA VAL A 306 35.92 -18.51 -14.13
C VAL A 306 36.99 -19.02 -15.08
N ALA A 307 38.16 -18.39 -15.05
CA ALA A 307 39.33 -18.87 -15.75
C ALA A 307 39.78 -20.21 -15.16
N SER A 308 40.12 -21.15 -16.03
CA SER A 308 40.81 -22.38 -15.67
C SER A 308 42.09 -22.53 -16.48
N ASN A 309 43.00 -23.37 -16.02
CA ASN A 309 44.25 -23.62 -16.74
C ASN A 309 43.95 -24.28 -18.10
N PRO A 310 44.66 -23.88 -19.17
CA PRO A 310 44.58 -24.57 -20.46
C PRO A 310 44.91 -26.05 -20.29
N LYS A 311 44.18 -26.92 -20.99
CA LYS A 311 44.48 -28.35 -21.03
C LYS A 311 45.50 -28.64 -22.13
N ILE A 312 46.36 -29.61 -21.87
CA ILE A 312 47.38 -30.12 -22.77
C ILE A 312 46.94 -31.52 -23.22
N ASN A 313 47.05 -31.82 -24.51
CA ASN A 313 46.79 -33.16 -25.02
C ASN A 313 47.96 -34.08 -24.68
N VAL A 314 47.67 -35.25 -24.12
CA VAL A 314 48.71 -36.24 -23.81
C VAL A 314 49.34 -36.73 -25.13
N PRO A 315 50.68 -36.63 -25.30
CA PRO A 315 51.35 -37.12 -26.50
C PRO A 315 51.31 -38.65 -26.57
N ASN A 316 51.44 -39.21 -27.77
CA ASN A 316 51.63 -40.64 -27.94
C ASN A 316 53.09 -41.04 -27.64
N LEU A 317 53.27 -41.81 -26.58
CA LEU A 317 54.56 -42.33 -26.10
C LEU A 317 54.80 -43.79 -26.52
N VAL A 318 53.78 -44.49 -27.03
CA VAL A 318 53.88 -45.90 -27.40
C VAL A 318 54.93 -46.08 -28.50
N GLY A 319 55.84 -47.04 -28.30
CA GLY A 319 56.98 -47.30 -29.18
C GLY A 319 58.21 -46.41 -28.93
N MET A 320 58.13 -45.41 -28.04
CA MET A 320 59.30 -44.64 -27.62
C MET A 320 60.11 -45.35 -26.55
N THR A 321 61.39 -44.99 -26.43
CA THR A 321 62.22 -45.35 -25.26
C THR A 321 61.89 -44.47 -24.06
N LEU A 322 62.22 -44.93 -22.85
CA LEU A 322 62.04 -44.15 -21.61
C LEU A 322 62.68 -42.74 -21.68
N ALA A 323 63.87 -42.64 -22.27
CA ALA A 323 64.58 -41.37 -22.40
C ALA A 323 63.86 -40.40 -23.35
N GLN A 324 63.39 -40.89 -24.50
CA GLN A 324 62.61 -40.10 -25.46
C GLN A 324 61.29 -39.66 -24.85
N ALA A 325 60.55 -40.57 -24.21
CA ALA A 325 59.28 -40.25 -23.58
C ALA A 325 59.41 -39.19 -22.48
N LYS A 326 60.46 -39.29 -21.65
CA LYS A 326 60.75 -38.28 -20.62
C LYS A 326 60.99 -36.89 -21.23
N GLN A 327 61.67 -36.82 -22.37
CA GLN A 327 61.91 -35.56 -23.07
C GLN A 327 60.62 -35.01 -23.69
N THR A 328 59.86 -35.85 -24.41
CA THR A 328 58.57 -35.48 -25.01
C THR A 328 57.58 -34.95 -23.97
N LEU A 329 57.49 -35.60 -22.81
CA LEU A 329 56.63 -35.15 -21.71
C LEU A 329 57.06 -33.78 -21.18
N LYS A 330 58.37 -33.59 -20.96
CA LYS A 330 58.91 -32.31 -20.49
C LYS A 330 58.65 -31.17 -21.47
N ASP A 331 58.81 -31.43 -22.77
CA ASP A 331 58.59 -30.41 -23.82
C ASP A 331 57.11 -30.00 -23.92
N GLN A 332 56.20 -30.89 -23.54
CA GLN A 332 54.76 -30.63 -23.47
C GLN A 332 54.29 -30.15 -22.08
N GLY A 333 55.20 -29.88 -21.12
CA GLY A 333 54.81 -29.45 -19.77
C GLY A 333 54.06 -30.52 -18.96
N LEU A 334 54.34 -31.80 -19.23
CA LEU A 334 53.81 -32.97 -18.51
C LEU A 334 54.93 -33.66 -17.73
N THR A 335 54.57 -34.47 -16.73
CA THR A 335 55.55 -35.19 -15.90
C THR A 335 55.50 -36.69 -16.13
N LEU A 336 56.64 -37.36 -15.93
CA LEU A 336 56.69 -38.82 -15.95
C LEU A 336 56.20 -39.36 -14.60
N GLY A 337 55.15 -40.17 -14.64
CA GLY A 337 54.59 -40.85 -13.47
C GLY A 337 55.28 -42.16 -13.14
N GLU A 338 54.50 -43.10 -12.62
CA GLU A 338 54.98 -44.45 -12.35
C GLU A 338 55.25 -45.21 -13.64
N TYR A 339 56.31 -46.01 -13.66
CA TYR A 339 56.53 -46.95 -14.75
C TYR A 339 56.69 -48.37 -14.24
N SER A 340 56.14 -49.31 -15.01
CA SER A 340 56.22 -50.74 -14.75
C SER A 340 56.76 -51.48 -15.97
N THR A 341 57.21 -52.72 -15.78
CA THR A 341 57.67 -53.58 -16.87
C THR A 341 56.69 -54.71 -17.12
N ARG A 342 56.43 -55.02 -18.39
CA ARG A 342 55.61 -56.16 -18.83
C ARG A 342 56.41 -57.04 -19.76
N GLN A 343 56.23 -58.36 -19.63
CA GLN A 343 56.89 -59.31 -20.53
C GLN A 343 56.50 -59.06 -21.99
N SER A 344 57.49 -58.90 -22.86
CA SER A 344 57.31 -58.59 -24.29
C SER A 344 58.27 -59.40 -25.18
N PRO A 345 58.02 -59.46 -26.49
CA PRO A 345 59.00 -59.93 -27.47
C PRO A 345 60.30 -59.10 -27.46
N PRO A 346 61.44 -59.67 -27.92
CA PRO A 346 62.73 -58.97 -27.97
C PRO A 346 62.73 -57.67 -28.78
N GLU A 347 61.94 -57.58 -29.84
CA GLU A 347 61.80 -56.37 -30.66
C GLU A 347 61.14 -55.19 -29.94
N GLN A 348 60.51 -55.43 -28.79
CA GLN A 348 59.85 -54.43 -27.96
C GLN A 348 60.57 -54.19 -26.62
N ASP A 349 61.74 -54.78 -26.41
CA ASP A 349 62.51 -54.60 -25.19
C ASP A 349 62.94 -53.14 -25.01
N GLY A 350 62.63 -52.56 -23.85
CA GLY A 350 62.91 -51.16 -23.54
C GLY A 350 61.99 -50.13 -24.21
N LEU A 351 60.99 -50.56 -24.99
CA LEU A 351 59.99 -49.68 -25.61
C LEU A 351 58.73 -49.58 -24.75
N ILE A 352 58.07 -48.42 -24.79
CA ILE A 352 56.78 -48.24 -24.12
C ILE A 352 55.69 -49.00 -24.87
N LEU A 353 54.99 -49.88 -24.15
CA LEU A 353 53.86 -50.68 -24.65
C LEU A 353 52.52 -49.98 -24.45
N SER A 354 52.39 -49.25 -23.35
CA SER A 354 51.17 -48.53 -23.02
C SER A 354 51.45 -47.34 -22.11
N GLN A 355 50.51 -46.40 -22.12
CA GLN A 355 50.52 -45.22 -21.28
C GLN A 355 49.16 -45.02 -20.63
N THR A 356 49.12 -44.27 -19.54
CA THR A 356 47.88 -43.83 -18.90
C THR A 356 48.11 -42.44 -18.33
N PRO A 357 47.29 -41.43 -18.69
CA PRO A 357 46.17 -41.46 -19.65
C PRO A 357 46.54 -41.78 -21.11
N GLU A 358 45.56 -42.16 -21.92
CA GLU A 358 45.73 -42.45 -23.35
C GLU A 358 46.12 -41.19 -24.14
N ALA A 359 46.73 -41.39 -25.31
CA ALA A 359 47.10 -40.28 -26.19
C ALA A 359 45.88 -39.43 -26.58
N GLU A 360 46.10 -38.14 -26.85
CA GLU A 360 45.08 -37.13 -27.14
C GLU A 360 44.08 -36.83 -26.00
N THR A 361 44.21 -37.46 -24.84
CA THR A 361 43.43 -37.09 -23.65
C THR A 361 43.84 -35.69 -23.20
N ALA A 362 42.87 -34.80 -23.00
CA ALA A 362 43.13 -33.44 -22.50
C ALA A 362 43.30 -33.44 -20.97
N VAL A 363 44.51 -33.15 -20.50
CA VAL A 363 44.89 -33.13 -19.08
C VAL A 363 45.39 -31.75 -18.65
N LEU A 364 45.52 -31.52 -17.35
CA LEU A 364 46.12 -30.28 -16.85
C LEU A 364 47.65 -30.31 -17.03
N PRO A 365 48.32 -29.16 -17.06
CA PRO A 365 49.78 -29.09 -16.98
C PRO A 365 50.31 -29.84 -15.76
N ASP A 366 51.53 -30.33 -15.86
CA ASP A 366 52.23 -31.13 -14.85
C ASP A 366 51.59 -32.49 -14.50
N THR A 367 50.51 -32.89 -15.19
CA THR A 367 49.89 -34.21 -15.00
C THR A 367 50.91 -35.33 -15.24
N ALA A 368 50.96 -36.28 -14.31
CA ALA A 368 51.85 -37.43 -14.38
C ALA A 368 51.30 -38.50 -15.33
N ILE A 369 52.11 -38.88 -16.32
CA ILE A 369 51.77 -39.94 -17.29
C ILE A 369 52.50 -41.21 -16.89
N SER A 370 51.74 -42.23 -16.51
CA SER A 370 52.28 -43.55 -16.16
C SER A 370 52.48 -44.38 -17.42
N ILE A 371 53.54 -45.20 -17.46
CA ILE A 371 53.92 -45.97 -18.64
C ILE A 371 54.23 -47.43 -18.31
N THR A 372 53.99 -48.32 -19.27
CA THR A 372 54.43 -49.73 -19.19
C THR A 372 55.49 -49.96 -20.24
N ILE A 373 56.65 -50.46 -19.83
CA ILE A 373 57.80 -50.71 -20.69
C ILE A 373 57.89 -52.21 -20.98
N GLY A 374 58.16 -52.56 -22.22
CA GLY A 374 58.42 -53.93 -22.64
C GLY A 374 59.73 -54.43 -22.06
N SER A 375 59.71 -55.64 -21.52
CA SER A 375 60.89 -56.34 -21.08
C SER A 375 60.85 -57.78 -21.55
N VAL A 376 61.94 -58.29 -22.10
CA VAL A 376 62.08 -59.74 -22.36
C VAL A 376 62.05 -60.60 -21.07
N GLY A 377 62.10 -59.93 -19.91
CA GLY A 377 61.96 -60.53 -18.59
C GLY A 377 63.20 -61.34 -18.16
N LYS A 378 63.12 -61.88 -16.95
CA LYS A 378 64.11 -62.84 -16.44
C LYS A 378 63.70 -64.25 -16.85
N ARG A 379 64.60 -64.97 -17.52
CA ARG A 379 64.42 -66.39 -17.85
C ARG A 379 65.29 -67.25 -16.94
N ARG A 380 64.94 -68.53 -16.81
CA ARG A 380 65.79 -69.48 -16.08
C ARG A 380 66.94 -69.90 -16.99
N VAL A 381 68.16 -69.77 -16.51
CA VAL A 381 69.35 -70.24 -17.23
C VAL A 381 69.24 -71.76 -17.45
N PRO A 382 69.26 -72.26 -18.70
CA PRO A 382 69.16 -73.68 -18.98
C PRO A 382 70.42 -74.42 -18.49
N ASP A 383 70.29 -75.71 -18.19
CA ASP A 383 71.42 -76.55 -17.84
C ASP A 383 72.11 -77.06 -19.11
N VAL A 384 73.27 -76.48 -19.41
CA VAL A 384 74.10 -76.85 -20.55
C VAL A 384 75.25 -77.77 -20.18
N ARG A 385 75.40 -78.14 -18.90
CA ARG A 385 76.45 -79.07 -18.46
C ARG A 385 76.27 -80.41 -19.13
N ARG A 386 77.39 -81.11 -19.35
CA ARG A 386 77.46 -82.41 -20.03
C ARG A 386 77.03 -82.38 -21.52
N ARG A 387 76.75 -81.20 -22.09
CA ARG A 387 76.49 -81.03 -23.53
C ARG A 387 77.76 -80.54 -24.25
N ASN A 388 77.80 -80.72 -25.56
CA ASN A 388 78.85 -80.14 -26.40
C ASN A 388 78.57 -78.65 -26.66
N LEU A 389 79.58 -77.90 -27.13
CA LEU A 389 79.48 -76.46 -27.34
C LEU A 389 78.33 -76.08 -28.29
N LYS A 390 78.16 -76.79 -29.41
CA LYS A 390 77.11 -76.51 -30.40
C LYS A 390 75.71 -76.60 -29.78
N HIS A 391 75.44 -77.69 -29.10
CA HIS A 391 74.14 -77.91 -28.47
C HIS A 391 73.91 -77.02 -27.25
N ALA A 392 74.98 -76.69 -26.51
CA ALA A 392 74.93 -75.70 -25.44
C ALA A 392 74.61 -74.30 -25.98
N SER A 393 75.22 -73.89 -27.10
CA SER A 393 74.94 -72.60 -27.73
C SER A 393 73.52 -72.49 -28.27
N GLU A 394 73.01 -73.55 -28.91
CA GLU A 394 71.62 -73.63 -29.38
C GLU A 394 70.66 -73.52 -28.21
N LEU A 395 70.86 -74.33 -27.15
CA LEU A 395 69.98 -74.31 -25.98
C LEU A 395 69.99 -72.96 -25.25
N LEU A 396 71.16 -72.31 -25.14
CA LEU A 396 71.26 -70.96 -24.59
C LEU A 396 70.51 -69.96 -25.45
N ALA A 397 70.73 -69.97 -26.77
CA ALA A 397 70.06 -69.08 -27.70
C ALA A 397 68.53 -69.25 -27.68
N ASP A 398 68.03 -70.49 -27.66
CA ASP A 398 66.60 -70.81 -27.57
C ASP A 398 65.95 -70.27 -26.29
N HIS A 399 66.71 -70.23 -25.19
CA HIS A 399 66.25 -69.71 -23.91
C HIS A 399 66.58 -68.21 -23.75
N GLY A 400 67.07 -67.57 -24.81
CA GLY A 400 67.36 -66.15 -24.89
C GLY A 400 68.63 -65.72 -24.15
N PHE A 401 69.56 -66.64 -23.90
CA PHE A 401 70.90 -66.36 -23.36
C PHE A 401 71.93 -66.40 -24.49
N ARG A 402 73.08 -65.76 -24.28
CA ARG A 402 74.20 -65.80 -25.24
C ARG A 402 75.37 -66.55 -24.62
N VAL A 403 76.20 -67.18 -25.45
CA VAL A 403 77.44 -67.78 -24.95
C VAL A 403 78.39 -66.66 -24.56
N GLY A 404 78.84 -66.69 -23.30
CA GLY A 404 79.80 -65.75 -22.75
C GLY A 404 81.24 -66.17 -23.01
N LYS A 405 82.10 -65.95 -22.02
CA LYS A 405 83.50 -66.36 -22.06
C LYS A 405 83.60 -67.89 -22.06
N ILE A 406 84.31 -68.44 -23.05
CA ILE A 406 84.65 -69.86 -23.09
C ILE A 406 86.05 -70.04 -22.54
N THR A 407 86.17 -70.87 -21.51
CA THR A 407 87.44 -71.30 -20.90
C THR A 407 87.57 -72.81 -21.05
N LYS A 408 88.79 -73.33 -21.02
CA LYS A 408 89.03 -74.77 -21.16
C LYS A 408 89.73 -75.29 -19.92
N LYS A 409 89.35 -76.49 -19.46
CA LYS A 409 89.97 -77.16 -18.32
C LYS A 409 90.42 -78.56 -18.69
N PHE A 410 91.68 -78.88 -18.37
CA PHE A 410 92.25 -80.20 -18.64
C PHE A 410 91.52 -81.27 -17.82
N ARG A 411 91.19 -82.40 -18.46
CA ARG A 411 90.62 -83.57 -17.77
C ARG A 411 91.24 -84.86 -18.29
N GLN A 412 91.78 -85.66 -17.36
CA GLN A 412 92.29 -86.99 -17.67
C GLN A 412 91.11 -87.97 -17.84
N GLY A 413 90.85 -88.39 -19.08
CA GLY A 413 89.75 -89.30 -19.43
C GLY A 413 88.40 -88.60 -19.66
N GLY A 414 87.62 -89.13 -20.61
CA GLY A 414 86.29 -88.63 -21.01
C GLY A 414 86.24 -87.95 -22.39
N ALA A 415 85.04 -87.47 -22.73
CA ALA A 415 84.78 -86.75 -23.98
C ALA A 415 85.35 -85.31 -23.92
N ILE A 416 85.93 -84.86 -25.04
CA ILE A 416 86.49 -83.52 -25.23
C ILE A 416 85.38 -82.56 -25.68
N GLY A 417 85.49 -81.29 -25.31
CA GLY A 417 84.57 -80.25 -25.78
C GLY A 417 83.20 -80.30 -25.09
N ILE A 418 83.13 -80.93 -23.92
CA ILE A 418 81.93 -81.01 -23.09
C ILE A 418 81.96 -79.91 -22.04
N VAL A 419 80.82 -79.24 -21.83
CA VAL A 419 80.64 -78.23 -20.78
C VAL A 419 80.75 -78.88 -19.40
N LEU A 420 81.81 -78.53 -18.67
CA LEU A 420 82.08 -78.94 -17.29
C LEU A 420 81.28 -78.10 -16.30
N SER A 421 81.28 -76.78 -16.50
CA SER A 421 80.57 -75.82 -15.67
C SER A 421 80.08 -74.64 -16.50
N GLN A 422 79.05 -73.99 -15.99
CA GLN A 422 78.47 -72.79 -16.55
C GLN A 422 78.36 -71.72 -15.45
N ASN A 423 78.45 -70.44 -15.82
CA ASN A 423 78.17 -69.31 -14.95
C ASN A 423 77.42 -68.24 -15.76
N PRO A 424 76.22 -67.80 -15.38
CA PRO A 424 75.47 -68.13 -14.17
C PRO A 424 75.01 -69.61 -14.07
N PRO A 425 74.79 -70.14 -12.84
CA PRO A 425 74.42 -71.54 -12.64
C PRO A 425 73.02 -71.84 -13.20
N ALA A 426 72.81 -73.10 -13.58
CA ALA A 426 71.54 -73.57 -14.10
C ALA A 426 70.38 -73.27 -13.15
N ARG A 427 69.20 -72.99 -13.72
CA ARG A 427 67.93 -72.63 -13.06
C ARG A 427 67.90 -71.28 -12.35
N LYS A 428 69.01 -70.55 -12.27
CA LYS A 428 69.04 -69.15 -11.79
C LYS A 428 68.19 -68.28 -12.72
N LEU A 429 67.40 -67.37 -12.15
CA LEU A 429 66.66 -66.37 -12.92
C LEU A 429 67.62 -65.25 -13.30
N GLU A 430 67.81 -65.06 -14.60
CA GLU A 430 68.71 -64.06 -15.16
C GLU A 430 68.00 -63.30 -16.28
N GLU A 431 68.43 -62.08 -16.52
CA GLU A 431 67.89 -61.27 -17.61
C GLU A 431 68.18 -61.91 -18.95
N THR A 432 67.19 -61.91 -19.83
CA THR A 432 67.35 -62.43 -21.18
C THR A 432 68.44 -61.60 -21.88
N GLY A 433 69.39 -62.27 -22.55
CA GLY A 433 70.58 -61.66 -23.14
C GLY A 433 71.84 -61.81 -22.29
N THR A 434 71.72 -62.24 -21.02
CA THR A 434 72.87 -62.47 -20.13
C THR A 434 73.88 -63.46 -20.75
N PRO A 435 75.19 -63.13 -20.78
CA PRO A 435 76.20 -64.07 -21.23
C PRO A 435 76.39 -65.20 -20.21
N VAL A 436 76.38 -66.44 -20.68
CA VAL A 436 76.67 -67.63 -19.88
C VAL A 436 78.07 -68.13 -20.21
N ASP A 437 79.01 -67.90 -19.30
CA ASP A 437 80.39 -68.36 -19.39
C ASP A 437 80.44 -69.89 -19.25
N LEU A 438 81.22 -70.55 -20.11
CA LEU A 438 81.31 -72.00 -20.19
C LEU A 438 82.75 -72.46 -19.97
N VAL A 439 82.93 -73.48 -19.14
CA VAL A 439 84.21 -74.19 -19.02
C VAL A 439 84.10 -75.51 -19.79
N LEU A 440 84.89 -75.71 -20.83
CA LEU A 440 84.90 -76.92 -21.65
C LEU A 440 86.04 -77.88 -21.27
N THR A 441 85.87 -79.18 -21.46
CA THR A 441 86.94 -80.17 -21.27
C THR A 441 87.95 -80.14 -22.42
N THR A 442 89.25 -80.11 -22.11
CA THR A 442 90.35 -80.29 -23.10
C THR A 442 91.29 -81.44 -22.71
N ARG A 443 91.98 -82.01 -23.69
CA ARG A 443 93.07 -82.99 -23.51
C ARG A 443 94.46 -82.34 -23.48
N ASP A 444 94.56 -81.06 -23.81
CA ASP A 444 95.83 -80.34 -23.80
C ASP A 444 95.93 -79.49 -22.52
N ARG A 445 96.95 -79.77 -21.70
CA ARG A 445 97.25 -78.96 -20.50
C ARG A 445 97.68 -77.53 -20.85
N LYS A 446 98.15 -77.29 -22.08
CA LYS A 446 98.54 -75.94 -22.54
C LYS A 446 97.35 -75.06 -22.89
N GLU A 447 96.18 -75.64 -23.09
CA GLU A 447 94.94 -74.92 -23.39
C GLU A 447 94.13 -74.55 -22.12
N GLU A 448 94.66 -74.83 -20.92
CA GLU A 448 93.98 -74.53 -19.66
C GLU A 448 94.04 -73.02 -19.34
N GLY A 449 92.86 -72.39 -19.22
CA GLY A 449 92.71 -70.95 -18.99
C GLY A 449 91.26 -70.50 -18.93
#